data_AF-A0A961V9Y2-F1
#
_entry.id   AF-A0A961V9Y2-F1
#
_cell.length_a   1.000
_cell.length_b   1.000
_cell.length_c   1.000
_cell.angle_alpha   90.00
_cell.angle_beta   90.00
_cell.angle_gamma   90.00
#
_symmetry.space_group_name_H-M   'P 1'
#
loop_
_entity.id
_entity.type
_entity.pdbx_description
1 polymer ?
#
loop_
_entity_poly.entity_id
_entity_poly.type
_entity_poly.pdbx_seq_one_letter_code
_entity_poly.pdbx_strand_id
1 'polypeptide(L)' 'MHQLNIAVVGSGVSGLAAAWLLSRRHRVTLYENDARLGGHANTVDVETSDGLIPVDTGFIV' A
#
# COMPACT_ATOMS: atom_id res chain seq x y z
N MET A 1 0.96 -20.12 19.71
CA MET A 1 1.60 -18.78 19.79
C MET A 1 0.58 -17.81 20.38
N HIS A 2 1.02 -16.84 21.18
CA HIS A 2 0.12 -15.81 21.72
C HIS A 2 -0.18 -14.75 20.65
N GLN A 3 -1.42 -14.27 20.62
CA GLN A 3 -1.82 -13.16 19.75
C GLN A 3 -1.14 -11.87 20.23
N LEU A 4 -0.64 -11.06 19.30
CA LEU A 4 0.04 -9.78 19.59
C LEU A 4 -0.77 -8.63 19.02
N ASN A 5 -0.56 -7.43 19.57
CA ASN A 5 -1.04 -6.16 19.01
C ASN A 5 0.15 -5.47 18.35
N ILE A 6 0.12 -5.32 17.02
CA ILE A 6 1.26 -4.85 16.23
C ILE A 6 0.86 -3.60 15.47
N ALA A 7 1.69 -2.55 15.56
CA ALA A 7 1.59 -1.38 14.70
C ALA A 7 2.57 -1.50 13.53
N VAL A 8 2.09 -1.24 12.31
CA VAL A 8 2.91 -1.06 11.12
C VAL A 8 2.79 0.40 10.69
N VAL A 9 3.90 1.10 10.53
CA VAL A 9 3.93 2.52 10.15
C VAL A 9 4.49 2.64 8.73
N GLY A 10 3.68 3.21 7.84
CA GLY A 10 3.92 3.29 6.41
C GLY A 10 3.23 2.15 5.64
N SER A 11 2.53 2.52 4.57
CA SER A 11 1.78 1.62 3.69
C SER A 11 2.39 1.50 2.29
N GLY A 12 3.70 1.70 2.17
CA GLY A 12 4.44 1.26 1.00
C GLY A 12 4.37 -0.27 0.81
N VAL A 13 4.92 -0.78 -0.29
CA VAL A 13 4.88 -2.22 -0.62
C VAL A 13 5.33 -3.13 0.53
N SER A 14 6.40 -2.76 1.24
CA SER A 14 6.93 -3.52 2.38
C SER A 14 5.99 -3.50 3.58
N GLY A 15 5.41 -2.33 3.90
CA GLY A 15 4.47 -2.16 4.99
C GLY A 15 3.18 -2.95 4.78
N LEU A 16 2.62 -2.88 3.56
CA LEU A 16 1.43 -3.67 3.20
C LEU A 16 1.71 -5.18 3.24
N ALA A 17 2.86 -5.63 2.72
CA ALA A 17 3.25 -7.03 2.77
C ALA A 17 3.42 -7.52 4.22
N ALA A 18 4.09 -6.75 5.06
CA ALA A 18 4.26 -7.07 6.48
C ALA A 18 2.92 -7.10 7.22
N ALA A 19 2.08 -6.08 7.05
CA ALA A 19 0.77 -5.99 7.68
C ALA A 19 -0.14 -7.17 7.26
N TRP A 20 -0.15 -7.52 5.97
CA TRP A 20 -0.92 -8.64 5.44
C TRP A 20 -0.46 -9.99 5.98
N LEU A 21 0.86 -10.21 6.08
CA LEU A 21 1.38 -11.48 6.60
C LEU A 21 1.12 -11.61 8.11
N LEU A 22 1.32 -10.54 8.87
CA LEU A 22 1.15 -10.52 10.32
C LEU A 22 -0.32 -10.62 10.74
N SER A 23 -1.24 -10.01 9.99
CA SER A 23 -2.68 -9.98 10.31
C SER A 23 -3.31 -11.38 10.33
N ARG A 24 -2.70 -12.36 9.67
CA ARG A 24 -3.12 -13.77 9.69
C ARG A 24 -3.04 -14.41 11.08
N ARG A 25 -2.24 -13.84 12.00
CA ARG A 25 -2.01 -14.42 13.34
C ARG A 25 -2.06 -13.39 14.48
N HIS A 26 -2.01 -12.09 14.18
CA HIS A 26 -1.92 -11.01 15.16
C HIS A 26 -2.92 -9.90 14.83
N ARG A 27 -3.28 -9.08 15.82
CA ARG A 27 -4.07 -7.87 15.59
C ARG A 27 -3.13 -6.78 15.10
N VAL A 28 -3.29 -6.38 13.84
CA VAL A 28 -2.43 -5.38 13.19
C VAL A 28 -3.18 -4.07 13.02
N THR A 29 -2.54 -2.95 13.34
CA THR A 29 -2.98 -1.59 12.99
C THR A 29 -1.95 -1.00 12.03
N LEU A 30 -2.39 -0.59 10.84
CA LEU A 30 -1.55 0.07 9.84
C LEU A 30 -1.79 1.58 9.90
N TYR A 31 -0.71 2.35 10.01
CA TYR A 31 -0.74 3.81 9.96
C TYR A 31 -0.10 4.29 8.66
N GLU A 32 -0.78 5.18 7.96
CA GLU A 32 -0.29 5.86 6.77
C GLU A 32 -0.54 7.36 6.94
N ASN A 33 0.42 8.17 6.48
CA ASN A 33 0.33 9.62 6.50
C ASN A 33 -0.47 10.16 5.31
N ASP A 34 -0.37 9.52 4.14
CA ASP A 34 -1.12 9.88 2.95
C ASP A 34 -2.58 9.39 2.98
N ALA A 35 -3.43 9.98 2.12
CA ALA A 35 -4.82 9.55 1.94
C ALA A 35 -4.94 8.25 1.13
N ARG A 36 -3.83 7.73 0.58
CA ARG A 36 -3.78 6.54 -0.27
C ARG A 36 -2.73 5.56 0.25
N LEU A 37 -3.04 4.27 0.13
CA LEU A 37 -2.07 3.19 0.36
C LEU A 37 -1.19 2.96 -0.88
N GLY A 38 0.04 2.50 -0.67
CA GLY A 38 0.94 2.03 -1.74
C GLY A 38 2.27 2.77 -1.80
N GLY A 39 2.35 3.99 -1.25
CA GLY A 39 3.56 4.82 -1.31
C GLY A 39 4.03 4.99 -2.76
N HIS A 40 5.28 4.62 -3.04
CA HIS A 40 5.81 4.65 -4.41
C HIS A 40 5.06 3.76 -5.39
N ALA A 41 4.32 2.72 -4.99
CA ALA A 41 3.42 2.04 -5.93
C ALA A 41 2.24 2.98 -6.24
N ASN A 42 2.29 3.66 -7.39
CA ASN A 42 1.37 4.75 -7.74
C ASN A 42 0.92 4.69 -9.20
N THR A 43 -0.17 3.98 -9.46
CA THR A 43 -0.86 4.03 -10.76
C THR A 43 -1.93 5.10 -10.71
N VAL A 44 -1.91 6.02 -11.67
CA VAL A 44 -2.91 7.06 -11.85
C VAL A 44 -3.59 6.88 -13.19
N ASP A 45 -4.91 7.10 -13.24
CA ASP A 45 -5.65 7.09 -14.50
C ASP A 45 -5.45 8.44 -15.20
N VAL A 46 -4.99 8.39 -16.44
CA VAL A 46 -4.77 9.57 -17.29
C VAL A 46 -5.80 9.54 -18.43
N GLU A 47 -6.53 10.64 -18.60
CA GLU A 47 -7.46 10.80 -19.71
C GLU A 47 -6.68 11.07 -21.02
N THR A 48 -6.95 10.27 -22.05
CA THR A 48 -6.34 10.37 -23.38
C THR A 48 -7.39 10.30 -24.48
N SER A 49 -6.99 10.53 -25.74
CA SER A 49 -7.88 10.34 -26.90
C SER A 49 -8.40 8.91 -27.03
N ASP A 50 -7.70 7.93 -26.46
CA ASP A 50 -8.03 6.51 -26.52
C ASP A 50 -8.80 6.04 -25.27
N GLY A 51 -9.13 6.96 -24.35
CA GLY A 51 -9.81 6.68 -23.08
C GLY A 51 -8.91 6.87 -21.85
N LEU A 52 -9.37 6.36 -20.69
CA LEU A 52 -8.60 6.37 -19.45
C LEU A 52 -7.51 5.30 -19.51
N ILE A 53 -6.26 5.72 -19.38
CA ILE A 53 -5.08 4.85 -19.39
C ILE A 53 -4.45 4.83 -17.99
N PRO A 54 -4.27 3.65 -17.36
CA PRO A 54 -3.55 3.54 -16.10
C PRO A 54 -2.04 3.69 -16.32
N VAL A 55 -1.44 4.70 -15.70
CA VAL A 55 0.00 4.99 -15.80
C VAL A 55 0.66 4.81 -14.44
N ASP A 56 1.63 3.90 -14.35
CA ASP A 56 2.48 3.80 -13.15
C ASP A 56 3.44 4.98 -13.13
N THR A 57 3.31 5.86 -12.15
CA THR A 57 4.18 7.03 -11.93
C THR A 57 5.21 6.79 -10.83
N GLY A 58 5.17 5.62 -10.21
CA GLY A 58 5.98 5.21 -9.10
C GLY A 58 7.37 4.71 -9.46
N PHE A 59 7.41 3.95 -10.56
CA PHE A 59 8.61 3.24 -11.02
C PHE A 59 8.94 3.51 -12.49
N ILE A 60 8.39 4.58 -13.09
CA ILE A 60 8.88 5.08 -14.38
C ILE A 60 10.35 5.50 -14.23
N VAL A 61 11.20 4.89 -15.05
CA VAL A 61 12.62 5.25 -15.27
C VAL A 61 12.80 5.82 -16.67
#